data_AF-A0A849GQM2-F1
#
_entry.id   AF-A0A849GQM2-F1
#
_cell.length_a   1.000
_cell.length_b   1.000
_cell.length_c   1.000
_cell.angle_alpha   90.00
_cell.angle_beta   90.00
_cell.angle_gamma   90.00
#
_symmetry.space_group_name_H-M   'P 1'
#
loop_
_entity.id
_entity.type
_entity.pdbx_description
1 polymer ?
#
loop_
_entity_poly.entity_id
_entity_poly.type
_entity_poly.pdbx_seq_one_letter_code
_entity_poly.pdbx_strand_id
1 'polypeptide(L)'
;QPPGDEVLADGLWLDDLKWSDVVRRIAQANPGCPITLWCHEDTPFIWPDIQRALTGVDDAERLEGELDMVETIMSAEGYARLEAFLGAREVSNPTKRHRAIVAFLEAHAMADAIEDEIDLPGWTEETVATLTGMYETDVERIAGMPGVTFLTP
;
A
#
# COMPACT_ATOMS: atom_id res chain seq x y z
N GLN A 1 -17.73 28.23 9.50
CA GLN A 1 -18.12 26.97 10.14
C GLN A 1 -18.21 25.98 9.00
N PRO A 2 -17.41 24.90 8.99
CA PRO A 2 -17.55 23.87 7.97
C PRO A 2 -18.99 23.34 8.01
N PRO A 3 -19.55 22.86 6.88
CA PRO A 3 -20.87 22.25 6.88
C PRO A 3 -20.92 21.12 7.92
N GLY A 4 -22.08 20.96 8.59
CA GLY A 4 -22.25 20.11 9.77
C GLY A 4 -22.00 18.61 9.56
N ASP A 5 -21.68 18.19 8.33
CA ASP A 5 -21.52 16.80 7.91
C ASP A 5 -20.05 16.31 8.01
N GLU A 6 -19.13 17.17 8.46
CA GLU A 6 -17.67 16.88 8.54
C GLU A 6 -17.14 16.61 9.95
N VAL A 7 -18.02 16.55 10.96
CA VAL A 7 -17.66 16.26 12.36
C VAL A 7 -17.65 14.76 12.61
N LEU A 8 -16.48 14.19 12.90
CA LEU A 8 -16.31 12.78 13.26
C LEU A 8 -16.69 12.49 14.71
N ALA A 9 -16.36 13.40 15.61
CA ALA A 9 -16.66 13.39 17.04
C ALA A 9 -16.53 14.82 17.59
N ASP A 10 -16.98 15.09 18.81
CA ASP A 10 -16.91 16.42 19.43
C ASP A 10 -15.50 17.05 19.30
N GLY A 11 -15.37 18.05 18.43
CA GLY A 11 -14.13 18.79 18.18
C GLY A 11 -13.10 18.09 17.28
N LEU A 12 -13.44 16.97 16.65
CA LEU A 12 -12.62 16.26 15.66
C LEU A 12 -13.26 16.39 14.29
N TRP A 13 -12.56 17.06 13.38
CA TRP A 13 -12.96 17.24 12.00
C TRP A 13 -12.25 16.21 11.11
N LEU A 14 -12.88 15.81 10.00
CA LEU A 14 -12.32 14.83 9.05
C LEU A 14 -10.95 15.27 8.50
N ASP A 15 -10.79 16.57 8.26
CA ASP A 15 -9.61 17.19 7.69
C ASP A 15 -8.42 17.26 8.68
N ASP A 16 -8.69 17.13 9.98
CA ASP A 16 -7.67 17.08 11.04
C ASP A 16 -7.00 15.70 11.18
N LEU A 17 -7.54 14.65 10.55
CA LEU A 17 -6.96 13.31 10.63
C LEU A 17 -5.74 13.16 9.70
N LYS A 18 -4.56 13.05 10.32
CA LYS A 18 -3.28 12.87 9.62
C LYS A 18 -2.51 11.67 10.17
N TRP A 19 -2.18 10.74 9.28
CA TRP A 19 -1.27 9.64 9.57
C TRP A 19 0.14 10.16 9.89
N SER A 20 0.57 11.25 9.26
CA SER A 20 1.86 11.88 9.54
C SER A 20 2.01 12.27 11.02
N ASP A 21 0.94 12.69 11.68
CA ASP A 21 0.96 12.96 13.12
C ASP A 21 1.08 11.70 13.97
N VAL A 22 0.48 10.59 13.54
CA VAL A 22 0.68 9.27 14.18
C VAL A 22 2.13 8.84 14.02
N VAL A 23 2.67 8.86 12.80
CA VAL A 23 4.05 8.46 12.48
C VAL A 23 5.05 9.31 13.26
N ARG A 24 4.87 10.64 13.27
CA ARG A 24 5.71 11.56 14.04
C ARG A 24 5.70 11.23 15.52
N ARG A 25 4.54 10.91 16.11
CA ARG A 25 4.45 10.52 17.52
C ARG A 25 5.18 9.20 17.80
N ILE A 26 5.05 8.21 16.90
CA ILE A 26 5.78 6.93 17.00
C ILE A 26 7.29 7.19 16.95
N ALA A 27 7.77 7.98 15.99
CA ALA A 27 9.18 8.33 15.84
C ALA A 27 9.74 9.07 17.07
N GLN A 28 8.99 10.03 17.60
CA GLN A 28 9.37 10.80 18.79
C GLN A 28 9.45 9.93 20.05
N ALA A 29 8.55 8.95 20.20
CA ALA A 29 8.55 8.03 21.32
C ALA A 29 9.68 6.98 21.25
N ASN A 30 10.21 6.71 20.06
CA ASN A 30 11.20 5.66 19.81
C ASN A 30 12.45 6.21 19.08
N PRO A 31 13.19 7.15 19.70
CA PRO A 31 14.33 7.79 19.05
C PRO A 31 15.40 6.77 18.65
N GLY A 32 15.85 6.83 17.40
CA GLY A 32 16.87 5.92 16.85
C GLY A 32 16.34 4.57 16.35
N CYS A 33 15.03 4.31 16.47
CA CYS A 33 14.41 3.17 15.81
C CYS A 33 14.00 3.55 14.37
N PRO A 34 14.50 2.85 13.33
CA PRO A 34 14.03 3.08 11.96
C PRO A 34 12.56 2.65 11.82
N ILE A 35 11.80 3.39 11.02
CA ILE A 35 10.39 3.11 10.74
C ILE A 35 10.25 2.76 9.27
N THR A 36 9.78 1.55 8.97
CA THR A 36 9.39 1.16 7.60
C THR A 36 7.87 1.26 7.48
N LEU A 37 7.39 1.96 6.45
CA LEU A 37 5.96 2.20 6.20
C LEU A 37 5.61 1.99 4.73
N TRP A 38 4.34 1.71 4.49
CA TRP A 38 3.72 1.64 3.18
C TRP A 38 2.22 1.94 3.32
N CYS A 39 1.57 2.27 2.21
CA CYS A 39 0.12 2.34 2.15
C CYS A 39 -0.47 0.93 2.04
N HIS A 40 -1.53 0.61 2.80
CA HIS A 40 -2.01 -0.77 2.86
C HIS A 40 -2.54 -1.26 1.51
N GLU A 41 -3.18 -0.37 0.74
CA GLU A 41 -3.68 -0.60 -0.61
C GLU A 41 -2.58 -1.05 -1.59
N ASP A 42 -1.32 -0.66 -1.35
CA ASP A 42 -0.18 -1.06 -2.18
C ASP A 42 0.34 -2.46 -1.84
N THR A 43 -0.05 -3.04 -0.68
CA THR A 43 0.48 -4.31 -0.16
C THR A 43 0.58 -5.41 -1.23
N PRO A 44 -0.43 -5.64 -2.08
CA PRO A 44 -0.34 -6.69 -3.08
C PRO A 44 0.75 -6.48 -4.14
N PHE A 45 1.06 -5.23 -4.47
CA PHE A 45 2.06 -4.86 -5.47
C PHE A 45 3.50 -4.94 -4.92
N ILE A 46 3.68 -4.60 -3.64
CA ILE A 46 4.99 -4.57 -2.97
C ILE A 46 5.21 -5.71 -1.97
N TRP A 47 4.38 -6.75 -2.01
CA TRP A 47 4.45 -7.84 -1.03
C TRP A 47 5.86 -8.45 -0.86
N PRO A 48 6.61 -8.74 -1.94
CA PRO A 48 7.97 -9.21 -1.80
C PRO A 48 8.89 -8.23 -1.08
N ASP A 49 8.72 -6.92 -1.29
CA ASP A 49 9.54 -5.88 -0.67
C ASP A 49 9.22 -5.73 0.82
N ILE A 50 7.94 -5.84 1.19
CA ILE A 50 7.49 -5.91 2.59
C ILE A 50 8.12 -7.12 3.29
N GLN A 51 8.05 -8.32 2.68
CA GLN A 51 8.64 -9.52 3.23
C GLN A 51 10.17 -9.35 3.44
N ARG A 52 10.89 -8.73 2.49
CA ARG A 52 12.32 -8.43 2.63
C ARG A 52 12.59 -7.44 3.75
N ALA A 53 11.82 -6.36 3.83
CA ALA A 53 11.97 -5.37 4.89
C ALA A 53 11.74 -5.97 6.29
N LEU A 54 10.82 -6.93 6.43
CA LEU A 54 10.53 -7.61 7.69
C LEU A 54 11.58 -8.67 8.07
N THR A 55 12.13 -9.39 7.08
CA THR A 55 13.01 -10.55 7.32
C THR A 55 14.49 -10.24 7.23
N GLY A 56 14.88 -9.18 6.53
CA GLY A 56 16.28 -8.83 6.25
C GLY A 56 16.98 -9.80 5.29
N VAL A 57 16.23 -10.63 4.56
CA VAL A 57 16.76 -11.63 3.60
C VAL A 57 17.30 -10.93 2.35
N ASP A 58 18.43 -11.44 1.83
CA ASP A 58 19.09 -10.92 0.63
C ASP A 58 18.17 -10.95 -0.60
N ASP A 59 18.24 -9.90 -1.43
CA ASP A 59 17.48 -9.73 -2.67
C ASP A 59 17.60 -10.93 -3.62
N ALA A 60 18.72 -11.66 -3.59
CA ALA A 60 18.99 -12.83 -4.43
C ALA A 60 18.17 -14.07 -4.05
N GLU A 61 17.64 -14.14 -2.83
CA GLU A 61 16.90 -15.31 -2.35
C GLU A 61 15.42 -15.25 -2.76
N ARG A 62 14.88 -16.43 -3.09
CA ARG A 62 13.46 -16.60 -3.36
C ARG A 62 12.72 -16.67 -2.02
N LEU A 63 11.67 -15.86 -1.90
CA LEU A 63 10.81 -15.88 -0.72
C LEU A 63 9.70 -16.91 -0.92
N GLU A 64 9.45 -17.70 0.12
CA GLU A 64 8.23 -18.50 0.20
C GLU A 64 7.03 -17.57 0.41
N GLY A 65 5.92 -17.83 -0.27
CA GLY A 65 4.70 -17.01 -0.18
C GLY A 65 4.76 -15.67 -0.92
N GLU A 66 5.74 -15.46 -1.79
CA GLU A 66 5.88 -14.23 -2.60
C GLU A 66 4.71 -13.96 -3.57
N LEU A 67 3.82 -14.95 -3.78
CA LEU A 67 2.62 -14.84 -4.61
C LEU A 67 1.33 -14.83 -3.77
N ASP A 68 1.40 -14.95 -2.45
CA ASP A 68 0.22 -15.13 -1.59
C ASP A 68 -0.77 -13.98 -1.75
N MET A 69 -0.29 -12.74 -1.73
CA MET A 69 -1.16 -11.57 -1.93
C MET A 69 -1.74 -11.53 -3.35
N VAL A 70 -0.97 -11.94 -4.34
CA VAL A 70 -1.40 -11.94 -5.75
C VAL A 70 -2.55 -12.92 -5.95
N GLU A 71 -2.50 -14.10 -5.32
CA GLU A 71 -3.57 -15.09 -5.40
C GLU A 71 -4.90 -14.55 -4.87
N THR A 72 -4.87 -13.65 -3.88
CA THR A 72 -6.09 -13.09 -3.28
C THR A 72 -6.80 -12.04 -4.13
N ILE A 73 -6.06 -11.30 -4.97
CA ILE A 73 -6.61 -10.16 -5.72
C ILE A 73 -6.60 -10.36 -7.24
N MET A 74 -6.08 -11.49 -7.73
CA MET A 74 -6.02 -11.82 -9.15
C MET A 74 -7.06 -12.87 -9.53
N SER A 75 -7.61 -12.76 -10.74
CA SER A 75 -8.45 -13.82 -11.30
C SER A 75 -7.68 -15.14 -11.41
N ALA A 76 -8.37 -16.28 -11.26
CA ALA A 76 -7.76 -17.61 -11.37
C ALA A 76 -7.03 -17.82 -12.72
N GLU A 77 -7.56 -17.26 -13.81
CA GLU A 77 -6.91 -17.30 -15.13
C GLU A 77 -5.62 -16.47 -15.15
N GLY A 78 -5.66 -15.25 -14.62
CA GLY A 78 -4.49 -14.38 -14.49
C GLY A 78 -3.38 -15.04 -13.68
N TYR A 79 -3.75 -15.64 -12.54
CA TYR A 79 -2.83 -16.32 -11.65
C TYR A 79 -2.15 -17.52 -12.34
N ALA A 80 -2.92 -18.37 -13.02
CA ALA A 80 -2.36 -19.51 -13.76
C ALA A 80 -1.39 -19.07 -14.87
N ARG A 81 -1.67 -17.93 -15.54
CA ARG A 81 -0.77 -17.35 -16.54
C ARG A 81 0.51 -16.78 -15.91
N LEU A 82 0.39 -16.15 -14.75
CA LEU A 82 1.53 -15.65 -13.99
C LEU A 82 2.45 -16.81 -13.55
N GLU A 83 1.90 -17.87 -12.95
CA GLU A 83 2.69 -19.04 -12.55
C GLU A 83 3.42 -19.68 -13.74
N ALA A 84 2.74 -19.84 -14.88
CA ALA A 84 3.35 -20.38 -16.09
C ALA A 84 4.49 -19.48 -16.61
N PHE A 85 4.31 -18.15 -16.57
CA PHE A 85 5.33 -17.19 -16.96
C PHE A 85 6.55 -17.25 -16.02
N LEU A 86 6.33 -17.28 -14.71
CA LEU A 86 7.40 -17.33 -13.70
C LEU A 86 8.14 -18.68 -13.67
N GLY A 87 7.46 -19.77 -14.02
CA GLY A 87 8.06 -21.10 -14.16
C GLY A 87 8.98 -21.25 -15.37
N ALA A 88 8.96 -20.31 -16.33
CA ALA A 88 9.90 -20.31 -17.43
C ALA A 88 11.33 -19.98 -16.95
N ARG A 89 12.31 -20.69 -17.49
CA ARG A 89 13.73 -20.74 -17.05
C ARG A 89 14.47 -19.39 -17.05
N GLU A 90 13.84 -18.31 -17.54
CA GLU A 90 14.43 -16.98 -17.73
C GLU A 90 14.03 -15.95 -16.66
N VAL A 91 13.07 -16.23 -15.77
CA VAL A 91 12.61 -15.30 -14.72
C VAL A 91 13.21 -15.59 -13.34
N SER A 92 14.40 -16.20 -13.29
CA SER A 92 15.11 -16.48 -12.03
C SER A 92 15.73 -15.24 -11.37
N ASN A 93 15.82 -14.11 -12.09
CA ASN A 93 16.30 -12.86 -11.52
C ASN A 93 15.18 -12.22 -10.67
N PRO A 94 15.39 -12.00 -9.36
CA PRO A 94 14.38 -11.44 -8.45
C PRO A 94 13.75 -10.14 -8.94
N THR A 95 14.55 -9.20 -9.47
CA THR A 95 14.07 -7.93 -10.02
C THR A 95 13.22 -8.11 -11.29
N LYS A 96 13.53 -9.09 -12.14
CA LYS A 96 12.68 -9.40 -13.30
C LYS A 96 11.39 -10.08 -12.86
N ARG A 97 11.47 -10.94 -11.84
CA ARG A 97 10.34 -11.65 -11.25
C ARG A 97 9.35 -10.67 -10.62
N HIS A 98 9.84 -9.77 -9.79
CA HIS A 98 9.05 -8.71 -9.17
C HIS A 98 8.34 -7.85 -10.23
N ARG A 99 9.07 -7.35 -11.24
CA ARG A 99 8.45 -6.58 -12.34
C ARG A 99 7.39 -7.34 -13.11
N ALA A 100 7.55 -8.66 -13.26
CA ALA A 100 6.54 -9.49 -13.89
C ALA A 100 5.28 -9.59 -13.04
N ILE A 101 5.41 -9.77 -11.72
CA ILE A 101 4.27 -9.82 -10.79
C ILE A 101 3.48 -8.52 -10.85
N VAL A 102 4.15 -7.37 -10.73
CA VAL A 102 3.52 -6.05 -10.81
C VAL A 102 2.78 -5.87 -12.14
N ALA A 103 3.43 -6.17 -13.27
CA ALA A 103 2.80 -6.05 -14.59
C ALA A 103 1.57 -6.98 -14.76
N PHE A 104 1.59 -8.16 -14.15
CA PHE A 104 0.44 -9.07 -14.18
C PHE A 104 -0.69 -8.57 -13.26
N LEU A 105 -0.37 -8.02 -12.09
CA LEU A 105 -1.35 -7.39 -11.22
C LEU A 105 -2.07 -6.25 -11.93
N GLU A 106 -1.34 -5.33 -12.55
CA GLU A 106 -1.91 -4.23 -13.35
C GLU A 106 -2.85 -4.73 -14.47
N ALA A 107 -2.57 -5.90 -15.05
CA ALA A 107 -3.32 -6.43 -16.20
C ALA A 107 -4.49 -7.36 -15.82
N HIS A 108 -4.44 -8.00 -14.66
CA HIS A 108 -5.30 -9.14 -14.32
C HIS A 108 -5.90 -9.11 -12.92
N ALA A 109 -5.58 -8.10 -12.12
CA ALA A 109 -6.22 -7.94 -10.83
C ALA A 109 -7.70 -7.60 -10.98
N MET A 110 -8.48 -8.09 -10.03
CA MET A 110 -9.91 -7.90 -9.99
C MET A 110 -10.20 -6.52 -9.42
N ALA A 111 -10.95 -5.69 -10.14
CA ALA A 111 -11.18 -4.29 -9.76
C ALA A 111 -11.82 -4.18 -8.37
N ASP A 112 -12.76 -5.06 -8.06
CA ASP A 112 -13.42 -5.16 -6.75
C ASP A 112 -12.51 -5.63 -5.60
N ALA A 113 -11.32 -6.15 -5.91
CA ALA A 113 -10.33 -6.56 -4.91
C ALA A 113 -9.26 -5.47 -4.65
N ILE A 114 -9.21 -4.41 -5.46
CA ILE A 114 -8.26 -3.29 -5.31
C ILE A 114 -8.98 -1.96 -5.04
N GLU A 115 -10.18 -1.78 -5.57
CA GLU A 115 -10.97 -0.56 -5.39
C GLU A 115 -11.96 -0.73 -4.23
N ASP A 116 -11.81 0.09 -3.19
CA ASP A 116 -12.78 0.21 -2.11
C ASP A 116 -13.87 1.21 -2.47
N GLU A 117 -15.12 0.77 -2.49
CA GLU A 117 -16.29 1.66 -2.64
C GLU A 117 -16.57 2.39 -1.31
N ILE A 118 -16.43 3.72 -1.31
CA ILE A 118 -16.73 4.56 -0.14
C ILE A 118 -18.21 4.95 -0.18
N ASP A 119 -19.08 4.11 0.37
CA ASP A 119 -20.50 4.41 0.58
C ASP A 119 -20.78 4.74 2.05
N LEU A 120 -20.42 5.97 2.44
CA LEU A 120 -20.63 6.49 3.80
C LEU A 120 -21.80 7.49 3.83
N PRO A 121 -22.76 7.34 4.76
CA PRO A 121 -23.87 8.29 4.88
C PRO A 121 -23.39 9.73 5.07
N GLY A 122 -23.89 10.64 4.23
CA GLY A 122 -23.55 12.07 4.27
C GLY A 122 -22.27 12.44 3.53
N TRP A 123 -21.52 11.47 2.98
CA TRP A 123 -20.35 11.74 2.17
C TRP A 123 -20.75 11.96 0.72
N THR A 124 -20.28 13.06 0.15
CA THR A 124 -20.45 13.36 -1.27
C THR A 124 -19.19 13.00 -2.05
N GLU A 125 -19.28 12.89 -3.38
CA GLU A 125 -18.10 12.74 -4.24
C GLU A 125 -17.08 13.87 -4.01
N GLU A 126 -17.53 15.10 -3.75
CA GLU A 126 -16.68 16.25 -3.44
C GLU A 126 -15.96 16.08 -2.09
N THR A 127 -16.66 15.57 -1.08
CA THR A 127 -16.09 15.23 0.23
C THR A 127 -15.00 14.16 0.08
N VAL A 128 -15.30 13.07 -0.65
CA VAL A 128 -14.34 12.00 -0.91
C VAL A 128 -13.11 12.55 -1.62
N ALA A 129 -13.29 13.30 -2.71
CA ALA A 129 -12.18 13.88 -3.48
C ALA A 129 -11.29 14.81 -2.64
N THR A 130 -11.90 15.60 -1.75
CA THR A 130 -11.17 16.48 -0.83
C THR A 130 -10.32 15.67 0.14
N LEU A 131 -10.90 14.65 0.77
CA LEU A 131 -10.19 13.80 1.72
C LEU A 131 -9.10 12.95 1.05
N THR A 132 -9.32 12.49 -0.17
CA THR A 132 -8.31 11.80 -0.97
C THR A 132 -7.10 12.70 -1.23
N GLY A 133 -7.29 13.94 -1.71
CA GLY A 133 -6.16 14.86 -1.91
C GLY A 133 -5.43 15.21 -0.61
N MET A 134 -6.17 15.27 0.50
CA MET A 134 -5.62 15.46 1.84
C MET A 134 -4.84 14.25 2.35
N TYR A 135 -5.23 13.03 1.97
CA TYR A 135 -4.52 11.78 2.24
C TYR A 135 -3.24 11.71 1.42
N GLU A 136 -3.30 11.93 0.11
CA GLU A 136 -2.14 11.93 -0.80
C GLU A 136 -1.06 12.92 -0.35
N THR A 137 -1.46 14.15 -0.01
CA THR A 137 -0.54 15.16 0.54
C THR A 137 0.11 14.70 1.86
N ASP A 138 -0.60 13.93 2.67
CA ASP A 138 -0.08 13.43 3.94
C ASP A 138 0.88 12.24 3.74
N VAL A 139 0.62 11.39 2.75
CA VAL A 139 1.52 10.32 2.31
C VAL A 139 2.86 10.90 1.83
N GLU A 140 2.83 11.94 0.98
CA GLU A 140 4.04 12.64 0.54
C GLU A 140 4.85 13.18 1.73
N ARG A 141 4.16 13.74 2.72
CA ARG A 141 4.79 14.23 3.95
C ARG A 141 5.46 13.10 4.72
N ILE A 142 4.80 11.95 4.88
CA ILE A 142 5.33 10.77 5.56
C ILE A 142 6.58 10.25 4.84
N ALA A 143 6.54 10.15 3.52
CA ALA A 143 7.67 9.68 2.71
C ALA A 143 8.92 10.56 2.88
N GLY A 144 8.74 11.86 3.15
CA GLY A 144 9.83 12.80 3.42
C GLY A 144 10.30 12.85 4.88
N MET A 145 9.71 12.09 5.81
CA MET A 145 10.06 12.18 7.22
C MET A 145 11.44 11.58 7.54
N PRO A 146 12.28 12.27 8.34
CA PRO A 146 13.54 11.70 8.80
C PRO A 146 13.35 10.40 9.58
N GLY A 147 14.11 9.36 9.22
CA GLY A 147 14.04 8.05 9.87
C GLY A 147 12.90 7.15 9.38
N VAL A 148 12.12 7.61 8.40
CA VAL A 148 11.12 6.79 7.70
C VAL A 148 11.73 6.24 6.41
N THR A 149 11.58 4.94 6.21
CA THR A 149 11.73 4.25 4.92
C THR A 149 10.34 3.95 4.40
N PHE A 150 9.92 4.66 3.36
CA PHE A 150 8.62 4.48 2.74
C PHE A 150 8.75 3.56 1.53
N LEU A 151 8.05 2.42 1.56
CA LEU A 151 7.99 1.49 0.45
C LEU A 151 6.88 1.92 -0.51
N THR A 152 7.17 1.89 -1.80
CA THR A 152 6.24 2.26 -2.88
C THR A 152 6.19 1.13 -3.91
N PRO A 153 5.07 0.98 -4.64
CA PRO A 153 5.00 0.14 -5.84
C PRO A 153 6.12 0.39 -6.85
#